data_AF-A0A953LP29-F1
#
_entry.id   AF-A0A953LP29-F1
#
_cell.length_a   1.000
_cell.length_b   1.000
_cell.length_c   1.000
_cell.angle_alpha   90.00
_cell.angle_beta   90.00
_cell.angle_gamma   90.00
#
_symmetry.space_group_name_H-M   'P 1'
#
loop_
_entity.id
_entity.type
_entity.pdbx_description
1 polymer ?
#
loop_
_entity_poly.entity_id
_entity_poly.type
_entity_poly.pdbx_seq_one_letter_code
_entity_poly.pdbx_strand_id
1 'polypeptide(L)'
;MRRKPASLLAGLGLAAAIAAAQTDPGLLTAVVAKDGSGDFTTIQAAMARIGMGSPGRPATIYVRRGVYRELVYAQREKRYVRLIGEDPANTVLVSGLHAGMRGLDGEAIGTFRTPTFHLDADDFTVENLTIQNDAGPVGQALAIAVHGDRVVFRNCRFLGHQDTVFLNRGRHYFAGCTIEGTTDFVFGGATAWFESCDLRALASSYLTAASTPPEAAFGFVFDRCRVQIAAGERSYLGRPWRDHAATLFMRSELGAG
;
A
#
# COMPACT_ATOMS: atom_id res chain seq x y z
N MET A 1 -7.63 64.02 11.43
CA MET A 1 -8.36 62.76 11.68
C MET A 1 -9.10 62.35 10.41
N ARG A 2 -8.54 61.42 9.62
CA ARG A 2 -9.20 60.84 8.43
C ARG A 2 -9.50 59.37 8.74
N ARG A 3 -10.79 59.01 8.84
CA ARG A 3 -11.25 57.64 9.00
C ARG A 3 -11.04 56.90 7.67
N LYS A 4 -10.26 55.82 7.68
CA LYS A 4 -10.15 54.87 6.55
C LYS A 4 -11.44 54.03 6.50
N PRO A 5 -11.99 53.72 5.31
CA PRO A 5 -13.12 52.81 5.21
C PRO A 5 -12.65 51.38 5.48
N ALA A 6 -13.43 50.65 6.29
CA ALA A 6 -13.24 49.23 6.55
C ALA A 6 -13.60 48.45 5.27
N SER A 7 -12.60 47.85 4.64
CA SER A 7 -12.79 46.85 3.60
C SER A 7 -13.31 45.56 4.26
N LEU A 8 -14.59 45.24 4.03
CA LEU A 8 -15.14 43.91 4.27
C LEU A 8 -14.38 42.91 3.37
N LEU A 9 -13.42 42.17 3.94
CA LEU A 9 -12.98 40.92 3.35
C LEU A 9 -14.07 39.88 3.63
N ALA A 10 -14.96 39.70 2.67
CA ALA A 10 -15.78 38.50 2.56
C ALA A 10 -14.83 37.33 2.25
N GLY A 11 -14.32 36.68 3.30
CA GLY A 11 -13.66 35.39 3.16
C GLY A 11 -14.69 34.36 2.74
N LEU A 12 -14.70 34.00 1.46
CA LEU A 12 -15.35 32.78 1.00
C LEU A 12 -14.64 31.60 1.67
N GLY A 13 -15.19 31.11 2.77
CA GLY A 13 -14.86 29.80 3.30
C GLY A 13 -15.33 28.76 2.28
N LEU A 14 -14.40 28.24 1.48
CA LEU A 14 -14.65 27.04 0.68
C LEU A 14 -14.59 25.83 1.61
N ALA A 15 -15.63 25.66 2.43
CA ALA A 15 -15.92 24.39 3.04
C ALA A 15 -16.42 23.47 1.92
N ALA A 16 -15.49 22.78 1.25
CA ALA A 16 -15.84 21.64 0.42
C ALA A 16 -16.40 20.58 1.38
N ALA A 17 -17.73 20.52 1.49
CA ALA A 17 -18.40 19.40 2.10
C ALA A 17 -18.02 18.16 1.29
N ILE A 18 -17.10 17.35 1.83
CA ILE A 18 -16.93 15.98 1.37
C ILE A 18 -18.22 15.28 1.78
N ALA A 19 -19.20 15.25 0.88
CA ALA A 19 -20.29 14.31 1.00
C ALA A 19 -19.62 12.94 1.06
N ALA A 20 -19.67 12.27 2.21
CA ALA A 20 -19.26 10.88 2.30
C ALA A 20 -20.05 10.13 1.24
N ALA A 21 -19.36 9.69 0.18
CA ALA A 21 -20.00 8.94 -0.87
C ALA A 21 -20.57 7.67 -0.22
N GLN A 22 -21.89 7.62 -0.05
CA GLN A 22 -22.55 6.53 0.64
C GLN A 22 -22.32 5.24 -0.12
N THR A 23 -21.81 4.17 0.52
CA THR A 23 -21.63 2.88 -0.16
C THR A 23 -22.93 2.48 -0.87
N ASP A 24 -22.84 2.01 -2.12
CA ASP A 24 -23.98 1.45 -2.85
C ASP A 24 -23.95 -0.08 -2.74
N PRO A 25 -24.86 -0.71 -1.95
CA PRO A 25 -24.87 -2.15 -1.78
C PRO A 25 -25.12 -2.94 -3.07
N GLY A 26 -25.70 -2.31 -4.10
CA GLY A 26 -25.97 -2.93 -5.40
C GLY A 26 -24.75 -2.91 -6.33
N LEU A 27 -23.80 -2.01 -6.11
CA LEU A 27 -22.63 -1.83 -6.97
C LEU A 27 -21.55 -2.86 -6.62
N LEU A 28 -21.57 -4.01 -7.28
CA LEU A 28 -20.57 -5.07 -7.09
C LEU A 28 -19.54 -5.17 -8.22
N THR A 29 -19.66 -4.33 -9.24
CA THR A 29 -18.66 -4.23 -10.29
C THR A 29 -18.52 -2.77 -10.67
N ALA A 30 -17.28 -2.29 -10.74
CA ALA A 30 -16.95 -0.95 -11.18
C ALA A 30 -15.70 -0.96 -12.05
N VAL A 31 -15.65 -0.08 -13.04
CA VAL A 31 -14.49 0.16 -13.89
C VAL A 31 -13.94 1.56 -13.60
N VAL A 32 -12.65 1.63 -13.31
CA VAL A 32 -11.90 2.87 -13.13
C VAL A 32 -11.08 3.14 -14.38
N ALA A 33 -11.29 4.27 -15.04
CA ALA A 33 -10.52 4.68 -16.21
C ALA A 33 -10.23 6.19 -16.17
N LYS A 34 -8.95 6.55 -16.19
CA LYS A 34 -8.51 7.96 -16.04
C LYS A 34 -8.97 8.86 -17.20
N ASP A 35 -9.20 8.28 -18.38
CA ASP A 35 -9.71 8.96 -19.57
C ASP A 35 -11.22 9.19 -19.56
N GLY A 36 -11.92 8.75 -18.52
CA GLY A 36 -13.38 8.89 -18.38
C GLY A 36 -14.19 7.80 -19.09
N SER A 37 -13.55 6.77 -19.66
CA SER A 37 -14.25 5.65 -20.32
C SER A 37 -14.85 4.60 -19.37
N GLY A 38 -14.65 4.77 -18.06
CA GLY A 38 -15.17 3.88 -17.01
C GLY A 38 -16.21 4.56 -16.11
N ASP A 39 -16.70 3.84 -15.11
CA ASP A 39 -17.66 4.34 -14.13
C ASP A 39 -17.07 5.41 -13.20
N PHE A 40 -15.76 5.34 -12.96
CA PHE A 40 -15.01 6.29 -12.13
C PHE A 40 -13.69 6.68 -12.79
N THR A 41 -13.18 7.87 -12.47
CA THR A 41 -11.84 8.32 -12.91
C THR A 41 -10.73 8.06 -11.88
N THR A 42 -11.10 7.74 -10.64
CA THR A 42 -10.15 7.47 -9.55
C THR A 42 -10.50 6.18 -8.80
N ILE A 43 -9.47 5.53 -8.25
CA ILE A 43 -9.61 4.29 -7.49
C ILE A 43 -10.34 4.58 -6.17
N GLN A 44 -10.03 5.69 -5.48
CA GLN A 44 -10.67 6.02 -4.22
C GLN A 44 -12.17 6.28 -4.37
N ALA A 45 -12.62 6.89 -5.47
CA ALA A 45 -14.04 7.13 -5.72
C ALA A 45 -14.80 5.80 -5.91
N ALA A 46 -14.23 4.86 -6.66
CA ALA A 46 -14.77 3.52 -6.81
C ALA A 46 -14.77 2.76 -5.47
N MET A 47 -13.67 2.82 -4.72
CA MET A 47 -13.55 2.18 -3.40
C MET A 47 -14.62 2.70 -2.42
N ALA A 48 -14.86 4.01 -2.41
CA ALA A 48 -15.88 4.61 -1.56
C ALA A 48 -17.28 4.07 -1.91
N ARG A 49 -17.59 3.90 -3.20
CA ARG A 49 -18.92 3.46 -3.64
C ARG A 49 -19.16 1.96 -3.72
N ILE A 50 -18.14 1.15 -3.98
CA ILE A 50 -18.31 -0.29 -4.17
C ILE A 50 -19.01 -0.91 -2.96
N GLY A 51 -20.01 -1.74 -3.21
CA GLY A 51 -20.69 -2.53 -2.20
C GLY A 51 -19.77 -3.55 -1.54
N MET A 52 -20.26 -4.17 -0.47
CA MET A 52 -19.57 -5.28 0.18
C MET A 52 -19.79 -6.56 -0.62
N GLY A 53 -18.73 -7.33 -0.83
CA GLY A 53 -18.85 -8.66 -1.42
C GLY A 53 -19.26 -9.72 -0.39
N SER A 54 -19.32 -10.96 -0.87
CA SER A 54 -19.44 -12.17 -0.05
C SER A 54 -18.56 -13.29 -0.61
N PRO A 55 -18.31 -14.40 0.12
CA PRO A 55 -17.43 -15.48 -0.34
C PRO A 55 -17.75 -16.04 -1.74
N GLY A 56 -19.03 -16.03 -2.15
CA GLY A 56 -19.47 -16.49 -3.47
C GLY A 56 -19.79 -15.38 -4.47
N ARG A 57 -19.72 -14.10 -4.05
CA ARG A 57 -20.05 -12.94 -4.88
C ARG A 57 -19.17 -11.76 -4.47
N PRO A 58 -17.87 -11.77 -4.79
CA PRO A 58 -16.98 -10.67 -4.46
C PRO A 58 -17.38 -9.41 -5.22
N ALA A 59 -17.19 -8.25 -4.61
CA ALA A 59 -17.28 -6.98 -5.33
C ALA A 59 -15.95 -6.72 -6.06
N THR A 60 -15.99 -6.28 -7.31
CA THR A 60 -14.78 -6.16 -8.14
C THR A 60 -14.63 -4.76 -8.71
N ILE A 61 -13.47 -4.15 -8.49
CA ILE A 61 -13.05 -2.90 -9.11
C ILE A 61 -11.98 -3.24 -10.14
N TYR A 62 -12.28 -3.01 -11.42
CA TYR A 62 -11.31 -3.11 -12.51
C TYR A 62 -10.66 -1.76 -12.76
N VAL A 63 -9.34 -1.71 -12.89
CA VAL A 63 -8.59 -0.45 -13.09
C VAL A 63 -7.85 -0.51 -14.43
N ARG A 64 -8.26 0.34 -15.37
CA ARG A 64 -7.61 0.48 -16.68
C ARG A 64 -6.16 0.96 -16.53
N ARG A 65 -5.37 0.78 -17.58
CA ARG A 65 -4.00 1.32 -17.63
C ARG A 65 -4.00 2.83 -17.32
N GLY A 66 -3.00 3.28 -16.58
CA GLY A 66 -2.84 4.67 -16.22
C GLY A 66 -2.04 4.85 -14.92
N VAL A 67 -1.56 6.08 -14.72
CA VAL A 67 -0.95 6.50 -13.46
C VAL A 67 -1.99 7.27 -12.64
N TYR A 68 -2.40 6.67 -11.52
CA TYR A 68 -3.38 7.16 -10.57
C TYR A 68 -2.63 7.77 -9.38
N ARG A 69 -2.44 9.10 -9.40
CA ARG A 69 -1.81 9.82 -8.29
C ARG A 69 -2.86 10.19 -7.25
N GLU A 70 -3.04 9.33 -6.26
CA GLU A 70 -4.02 9.50 -5.20
C GLU A 70 -3.63 8.68 -3.95
N LEU A 71 -4.33 8.91 -2.85
CA LEU A 71 -4.28 8.05 -1.67
C LEU A 71 -5.54 7.17 -1.67
N VAL A 72 -5.36 5.87 -1.47
CA VAL A 72 -6.49 4.92 -1.40
C VAL A 72 -6.64 4.39 0.03
N TYR A 73 -7.84 4.42 0.55
CA TYR A 73 -8.24 3.80 1.80
C TYR A 73 -9.35 2.77 1.56
N ALA A 74 -9.02 1.48 1.70
CA ALA A 74 -10.01 0.40 1.73
C ALA A 74 -10.45 0.19 3.18
N GLN A 75 -11.63 0.72 3.51
CA GLN A 75 -12.17 0.70 4.87
C GLN A 75 -12.47 -0.73 5.32
N ARG A 76 -12.46 -0.95 6.65
CA ARG A 76 -12.63 -2.27 7.26
C ARG A 76 -13.90 -3.01 6.80
N GLU A 77 -14.96 -2.27 6.50
CA GLU A 77 -16.25 -2.82 6.05
C GLU A 77 -16.20 -3.39 4.64
N LYS A 78 -15.22 -3.02 3.81
CA LYS A 78 -15.09 -3.41 2.39
C LYS A 78 -14.57 -4.84 2.21
N ARG A 79 -15.27 -5.81 2.81
CA ARG A 79 -14.90 -7.24 2.74
C ARG A 79 -15.23 -7.87 1.40
N TYR A 80 -14.47 -8.91 1.04
CA TYR A 80 -14.64 -9.66 -0.21
C TYR A 80 -14.57 -8.78 -1.46
N VAL A 81 -13.62 -7.83 -1.46
CA VAL A 81 -13.39 -6.94 -2.59
C VAL A 81 -12.16 -7.39 -3.38
N ARG A 82 -12.24 -7.31 -4.70
CA ARG A 82 -11.13 -7.52 -5.63
C ARG A 82 -10.80 -6.20 -6.31
N LEU A 83 -9.54 -5.76 -6.24
CA LEU A 83 -9.01 -4.63 -6.98
C LEU A 83 -8.05 -5.15 -8.05
N ILE A 84 -8.44 -5.07 -9.32
CA ILE A 84 -7.75 -5.75 -10.41
C ILE A 84 -7.30 -4.71 -11.44
N GLY A 85 -6.00 -4.52 -11.58
CA GLY A 85 -5.43 -3.73 -12.66
C GLY A 85 -5.46 -4.48 -14.01
N GLU A 86 -5.43 -3.71 -15.09
CA GLU A 86 -5.32 -4.26 -16.45
C GLU A 86 -3.93 -4.85 -16.72
N ASP A 87 -2.88 -4.21 -16.19
CA ASP A 87 -1.49 -4.62 -16.37
C ASP A 87 -0.63 -4.03 -15.23
N PRO A 88 0.15 -4.85 -14.47
CA PRO A 88 0.95 -4.32 -13.38
C PRO A 88 2.06 -3.36 -13.85
N ALA A 89 2.51 -3.42 -15.11
CA ALA A 89 3.52 -2.49 -15.59
C ALA A 89 2.97 -1.09 -15.89
N ASN A 90 1.69 -0.98 -16.27
CA ASN A 90 1.09 0.27 -16.73
C ASN A 90 -0.15 0.72 -15.93
N THR A 91 -0.64 -0.06 -14.97
CA THR A 91 -1.66 0.36 -13.99
C THR A 91 -0.97 0.65 -12.66
N VAL A 92 -0.74 1.94 -12.38
CA VAL A 92 0.11 2.41 -11.27
C VAL A 92 -0.71 3.29 -10.33
N LEU A 93 -0.86 2.86 -9.08
CA LEU A 93 -1.31 3.70 -7.96
C LEU A 93 -0.07 4.31 -7.28
N VAL A 94 0.00 5.64 -7.21
CA VAL A 94 1.19 6.35 -6.70
C VAL A 94 0.86 7.53 -5.79
N SER A 95 1.64 7.72 -4.73
CA SER A 95 1.72 8.97 -3.97
C SER A 95 3.15 9.18 -3.46
N GLY A 96 3.43 10.31 -2.80
CA GLY A 96 4.79 10.66 -2.37
C GLY A 96 4.85 11.20 -0.94
N LEU A 97 4.02 10.69 -0.03
CA LEU A 97 4.08 11.08 1.38
C LEU A 97 5.26 10.40 2.08
N HIS A 98 5.96 11.12 2.96
CA HIS A 98 7.02 10.57 3.80
C HIS A 98 6.95 11.11 5.23
N ALA A 99 7.51 10.36 6.19
CA ALA A 99 7.33 10.60 7.62
C ALA A 99 7.77 12.00 8.09
N GLY A 100 8.78 12.58 7.43
CA GLY A 100 9.31 13.91 7.74
C GLY A 100 8.51 15.09 7.18
N MET A 101 7.46 14.87 6.38
CA MET A 101 6.58 15.95 5.93
C MET A 101 5.87 16.60 7.12
N ARG A 102 5.66 17.92 7.07
CA ARG A 102 4.90 18.63 8.10
C ARG A 102 3.40 18.50 7.85
N GLY A 103 2.65 18.08 8.87
CA GLY A 103 1.20 18.04 8.90
C GLY A 103 0.58 19.41 9.13
N LEU A 104 -0.75 19.45 9.21
CA LEU A 104 -1.52 20.69 9.48
C LEU A 104 -1.25 21.26 10.88
N ASP A 105 -0.83 20.41 11.80
CA ASP A 105 -0.39 20.76 13.16
C ASP A 105 1.06 21.28 13.20
N GLY A 106 1.76 21.30 12.06
CA GLY A 106 3.16 21.71 11.95
C GLY A 106 4.17 20.62 12.32
N GLU A 107 3.70 19.48 12.81
CA GLU A 107 4.52 18.34 13.26
C GLU A 107 4.77 17.34 12.13
N ALA A 108 5.79 16.51 12.29
CA ALA A 108 6.07 15.45 11.32
C ALA A 108 4.88 14.47 11.20
N ILE A 109 4.48 14.09 9.98
CA ILE A 109 3.35 13.17 9.80
C ILE A 109 3.63 11.75 10.30
N GLY A 110 4.90 11.37 10.43
CA GLY A 110 5.32 10.04 10.88
C GLY A 110 4.97 8.92 9.88
N THR A 111 5.55 7.75 10.08
CA THR A 111 5.46 6.60 9.16
C THR A 111 4.04 6.20 8.79
N PHE A 112 3.15 6.06 9.78
CA PHE A 112 1.82 5.47 9.59
C PHE A 112 0.79 6.39 8.91
N ARG A 113 1.16 7.65 8.59
CA ARG A 113 0.34 8.56 7.77
C ARG A 113 0.81 8.67 6.32
N THR A 114 1.84 7.90 5.94
CA THR A 114 2.43 7.91 4.59
C THR A 114 1.89 6.91 3.55
N PRO A 115 1.10 5.86 3.87
CA PRO A 115 0.74 4.85 2.88
C PRO A 115 0.07 5.44 1.63
N THR A 116 0.55 5.06 0.44
CA THR A 116 -0.19 5.28 -0.80
C THR A 116 -1.51 4.50 -0.81
N PHE A 117 -1.46 3.24 -0.35
CA PHE A 117 -2.65 2.43 -0.13
C PHE A 117 -2.71 1.97 1.34
N HIS A 118 -3.76 2.40 2.05
CA HIS A 118 -4.11 1.88 3.36
C HIS A 118 -5.24 0.84 3.23
N LEU A 119 -4.97 -0.41 3.59
CA LEU A 119 -5.89 -1.55 3.45
C LEU A 119 -6.28 -2.11 4.82
N ASP A 120 -7.47 -1.73 5.31
CA ASP A 120 -8.04 -2.21 6.59
C ASP A 120 -9.00 -3.39 6.43
N ALA A 121 -9.50 -3.63 5.22
CA ALA A 121 -10.50 -4.65 4.92
C ALA A 121 -9.97 -6.09 5.00
N ASP A 122 -10.78 -6.99 5.55
CA ASP A 122 -10.56 -8.44 5.49
C ASP A 122 -11.03 -9.03 4.15
N ASP A 123 -10.52 -10.21 3.78
CA ASP A 123 -10.94 -10.94 2.58
C ASP A 123 -10.75 -10.11 1.28
N PHE A 124 -9.66 -9.37 1.20
CA PHE A 124 -9.39 -8.45 0.10
C PHE A 124 -8.36 -9.05 -0.86
N THR A 125 -8.58 -8.92 -2.17
CA THR A 125 -7.60 -9.34 -3.19
C THR A 125 -7.17 -8.16 -4.05
N VAL A 126 -5.87 -8.02 -4.29
CA VAL A 126 -5.31 -7.09 -5.28
C VAL A 126 -4.56 -7.87 -6.34
N GLU A 127 -4.81 -7.58 -7.61
CA GLU A 127 -4.17 -8.28 -8.74
C GLU A 127 -3.69 -7.28 -9.79
N ASN A 128 -2.57 -7.57 -10.45
CA ASN A 128 -2.09 -6.86 -11.64
C ASN A 128 -1.95 -5.34 -11.47
N LEU A 129 -1.47 -4.89 -10.30
CA LEU A 129 -1.37 -3.47 -9.95
C LEU A 129 0.03 -3.13 -9.44
N THR A 130 0.58 -1.99 -9.85
CA THR A 130 1.70 -1.36 -9.14
C THR A 130 1.16 -0.42 -8.06
N ILE A 131 1.68 -0.56 -6.84
CA ILE A 131 1.46 0.34 -5.72
C ILE A 131 2.81 0.95 -5.36
N GLN A 132 2.92 2.26 -5.47
CA GLN A 132 4.21 2.96 -5.38
C GLN A 132 4.14 4.14 -4.42
N ASN A 133 5.18 4.27 -3.58
CA ASN A 133 5.51 5.54 -2.96
C ASN A 133 6.74 6.15 -3.65
N ASP A 134 6.58 7.33 -4.26
CA ASP A 134 7.62 8.00 -5.06
C ASP A 134 8.34 9.13 -4.33
N ALA A 135 8.28 9.16 -3.00
CA ALA A 135 8.96 10.18 -2.19
C ALA A 135 10.50 10.14 -2.29
N GLY A 136 11.08 9.04 -2.76
CA GLY A 136 12.53 8.85 -2.83
C GLY A 136 13.16 8.40 -1.50
N PRO A 137 14.50 8.43 -1.38
CA PRO A 137 15.22 8.01 -0.17
C PRO A 137 15.18 9.10 0.92
N VAL A 138 13.99 9.45 1.39
CA VAL A 138 13.73 10.58 2.32
C VAL A 138 13.35 10.11 3.74
N GLY A 139 13.70 8.87 4.07
CA GLY A 139 13.22 8.17 5.27
C GLY A 139 11.96 7.35 4.97
N GLN A 140 11.16 7.07 6.00
CA GLN A 140 10.03 6.16 5.93
C GLN A 140 8.92 6.70 5.00
N ALA A 141 8.54 5.90 4.01
CA ALA A 141 7.54 6.25 3.01
C ALA A 141 6.84 4.98 2.48
N LEU A 142 5.64 4.70 2.98
CA LEU A 142 4.95 3.44 2.70
C LEU A 142 4.27 3.48 1.34
N ALA A 143 4.50 2.46 0.51
CA ALA A 143 3.65 2.17 -0.65
C ALA A 143 2.31 1.58 -0.18
N ILE A 144 2.35 0.67 0.79
CA ILE A 144 1.14 0.05 1.35
C ILE A 144 1.25 -0.18 2.85
N ALA A 145 0.13 0.01 3.55
CA ALA A 145 -0.10 -0.49 4.89
C ALA A 145 -1.26 -1.50 4.89
N VAL A 146 -1.03 -2.70 5.41
CA VAL A 146 -2.02 -3.78 5.46
C VAL A 146 -2.36 -4.11 6.90
N HIS A 147 -3.65 -3.99 7.22
CA HIS A 147 -4.22 -4.19 8.55
C HIS A 147 -5.35 -5.24 8.57
N GLY A 148 -5.86 -5.63 7.40
CA GLY A 148 -6.87 -6.69 7.23
C GLY A 148 -6.29 -8.11 7.33
N ASP A 149 -7.18 -9.09 7.51
CA ASP A 149 -6.87 -10.53 7.52
C ASP A 149 -7.35 -11.22 6.23
N ARG A 150 -6.63 -12.27 5.81
CA ARG A 150 -6.88 -13.01 4.55
C ARG A 150 -6.80 -12.09 3.32
N VAL A 151 -5.73 -11.29 3.27
CA VAL A 151 -5.44 -10.40 2.14
C VAL A 151 -4.53 -11.10 1.15
N VAL A 152 -4.86 -11.01 -0.14
CA VAL A 152 -4.12 -11.68 -1.22
C VAL A 152 -3.62 -10.65 -2.23
N PHE A 153 -2.36 -10.78 -2.63
CA PHE A 153 -1.74 -10.00 -3.69
C PHE A 153 -1.22 -10.95 -4.78
N ARG A 154 -1.59 -10.73 -6.04
CA ARG A 154 -1.13 -11.55 -7.17
C ARG A 154 -0.59 -10.69 -8.29
N ASN A 155 0.62 -11.00 -8.76
CA ASN A 155 1.24 -10.28 -9.88
C ASN A 155 1.22 -8.75 -9.65
N CYS A 156 1.50 -8.33 -8.42
CA CYS A 156 1.57 -6.92 -8.03
C CYS A 156 3.02 -6.45 -7.93
N ARG A 157 3.23 -5.14 -8.02
CA ARG A 157 4.53 -4.50 -7.79
C ARG A 157 4.42 -3.49 -6.66
N PHE A 158 5.30 -3.58 -5.67
CA PHE A 158 5.36 -2.66 -4.54
C PHE A 158 6.68 -1.90 -4.63
N LEU A 159 6.61 -0.61 -4.93
CA LEU A 159 7.78 0.19 -5.26
C LEU A 159 7.95 1.31 -4.23
N GLY A 160 9.14 1.42 -3.64
CA GLY A 160 9.45 2.46 -2.68
C GLY A 160 10.93 2.44 -2.29
N HIS A 161 11.24 3.05 -1.15
CA HIS A 161 12.57 3.03 -0.57
C HIS A 161 12.53 2.42 0.84
N GLN A 162 12.53 3.25 1.88
CA GLN A 162 12.45 2.77 3.26
C GLN A 162 10.99 2.53 3.64
N ASP A 163 10.72 1.40 4.30
CA ASP A 163 9.41 1.00 4.82
C ASP A 163 8.34 0.79 3.70
N THR A 164 8.72 0.26 2.52
CA THR A 164 7.81 0.11 1.36
C THR A 164 6.50 -0.63 1.67
N VAL A 165 6.57 -1.81 2.30
CA VAL A 165 5.41 -2.67 2.59
C VAL A 165 5.28 -2.88 4.10
N PHE A 166 4.27 -2.26 4.71
CA PHE A 166 3.94 -2.47 6.12
C PHE A 166 2.83 -3.51 6.29
N LEU A 167 3.14 -4.61 6.97
CA LEU A 167 2.20 -5.68 7.28
C LEU A 167 1.93 -5.71 8.78
N ASN A 168 0.92 -4.97 9.23
CA ASN A 168 0.70 -4.75 10.66
C ASN A 168 0.26 -6.03 11.39
N ARG A 169 -0.82 -6.65 10.90
CA ARG A 169 -1.46 -7.82 11.53
C ARG A 169 -2.22 -8.65 10.49
N GLY A 170 -2.68 -9.83 10.89
CA GLY A 170 -3.49 -10.72 10.07
C GLY A 170 -2.64 -11.68 9.22
N ARG A 171 -3.30 -12.37 8.28
CA ARG A 171 -2.67 -13.31 7.35
C ARG A 171 -2.68 -12.75 5.95
N HIS A 172 -1.50 -12.65 5.34
CA HIS A 172 -1.32 -12.11 4.00
C HIS A 172 -0.62 -13.12 3.08
N TYR A 173 -1.00 -13.13 1.81
CA TYR A 173 -0.39 -14.01 0.82
C TYR A 173 -0.04 -13.23 -0.45
N PHE A 174 1.23 -13.27 -0.83
CA PHE A 174 1.79 -12.62 -2.00
C PHE A 174 2.25 -13.70 -2.98
N ALA A 175 1.80 -13.64 -4.23
CA ALA A 175 2.13 -14.63 -5.25
C ALA A 175 2.59 -13.96 -6.54
N GLY A 176 3.83 -14.23 -6.97
CA GLY A 176 4.38 -13.65 -8.19
C GLY A 176 4.55 -12.13 -8.12
N CYS A 177 4.75 -11.57 -6.93
CA CYS A 177 4.88 -10.12 -6.73
C CYS A 177 6.33 -9.66 -6.84
N THR A 178 6.55 -8.39 -7.21
CA THR A 178 7.83 -7.70 -7.05
C THR A 178 7.74 -6.72 -5.89
N ILE A 179 8.73 -6.70 -5.01
CA ILE A 179 8.83 -5.76 -3.89
C ILE A 179 10.21 -5.11 -3.95
N GLU A 180 10.26 -3.78 -3.97
CA GLU A 180 11.48 -3.01 -4.17
C GLU A 180 11.63 -1.95 -3.06
N GLY A 181 12.85 -1.81 -2.54
CA GLY A 181 13.12 -0.85 -1.47
C GLY A 181 14.57 -0.85 -0.99
N THR A 182 14.85 -0.05 0.03
CA THR A 182 16.19 0.14 0.62
C THR A 182 16.25 -0.49 2.00
N THR A 183 15.66 0.16 3.01
CA THR A 183 15.71 -0.25 4.42
C THR A 183 14.35 -0.77 4.88
N ASP A 184 14.33 -1.93 5.52
CA ASP A 184 13.15 -2.50 6.17
C ASP A 184 11.93 -2.57 5.25
N PHE A 185 12.15 -2.79 3.95
CA PHE A 185 11.12 -2.56 2.94
C PHE A 185 9.98 -3.59 2.98
N VAL A 186 10.12 -4.67 3.74
CA VAL A 186 9.02 -5.51 4.24
C VAL A 186 9.08 -5.58 5.76
N PHE A 187 8.13 -4.96 6.46
CA PHE A 187 8.17 -4.88 7.93
C PHE A 187 6.80 -5.00 8.58
N GLY A 188 6.80 -5.30 9.89
CA GLY A 188 5.58 -5.42 10.70
C GLY A 188 5.40 -6.78 11.37
N GLY A 189 4.21 -7.00 11.94
CA GLY A 189 3.91 -8.13 12.83
C GLY A 189 2.96 -9.18 12.27
N ALA A 190 2.52 -9.07 11.02
CA ALA A 190 1.60 -10.04 10.41
C ALA A 190 2.24 -11.42 10.16
N THR A 191 1.39 -12.43 9.96
CA THR A 191 1.79 -13.68 9.33
C THR A 191 1.69 -13.51 7.81
N ALA A 192 2.81 -13.59 7.09
CA ALA A 192 2.80 -13.34 5.65
C ALA A 192 3.57 -14.42 4.89
N TRP A 193 2.95 -14.93 3.83
CA TRP A 193 3.57 -15.89 2.92
C TRP A 193 3.82 -15.24 1.56
N PHE A 194 5.06 -15.25 1.12
CA PHE A 194 5.50 -14.78 -0.19
C PHE A 194 5.91 -15.98 -1.01
N GLU A 195 5.25 -16.20 -2.14
CA GLU A 195 5.52 -17.30 -3.04
C GLU A 195 5.97 -16.78 -4.40
N SER A 196 7.11 -17.28 -4.89
CA SER A 196 7.63 -16.93 -6.22
C SER A 196 7.74 -15.42 -6.46
N CYS A 197 8.12 -14.67 -5.42
CA CYS A 197 8.24 -13.22 -5.46
C CYS A 197 9.68 -12.77 -5.71
N ASP A 198 9.83 -11.59 -6.32
CA ASP A 198 11.09 -10.89 -6.50
C ASP A 198 11.25 -9.82 -5.42
N LEU A 199 12.33 -9.90 -4.64
CA LEU A 199 12.72 -8.88 -3.68
C LEU A 199 13.94 -8.13 -4.23
N ARG A 200 13.81 -6.82 -4.44
CA ARG A 200 14.84 -5.97 -5.03
C ARG A 200 15.36 -4.97 -4.01
N ALA A 201 16.57 -5.20 -3.52
CA ALA A 201 17.26 -4.28 -2.62
C ALA A 201 18.00 -3.22 -3.44
N LEU A 202 17.61 -1.96 -3.28
CA LEU A 202 18.15 -0.80 -3.98
C LEU A 202 19.39 -0.19 -3.34
N ALA A 203 19.68 -0.53 -2.09
CA ALA A 203 20.82 -0.03 -1.32
C ALA A 203 21.22 -1.02 -0.23
N SER A 204 22.44 -0.88 0.30
CA SER A 204 22.96 -1.68 1.40
C SER A 204 22.19 -1.44 2.70
N SER A 205 21.34 -2.39 3.12
CA SER A 205 20.57 -2.30 4.35
C SER A 205 19.95 -3.66 4.73
N TYR A 206 18.66 -3.70 5.08
CA TYR A 206 17.89 -4.88 5.48
C TYR A 206 16.67 -5.03 4.59
N LEU A 207 16.44 -6.24 4.09
CA LEU A 207 15.21 -6.57 3.36
C LEU A 207 13.99 -6.52 4.27
N THR A 208 14.06 -7.22 5.42
CA THR A 208 12.94 -7.33 6.35
C THR A 208 13.22 -6.76 7.73
N ALA A 209 12.15 -6.26 8.38
CA ALA A 209 12.17 -5.90 9.80
C ALA A 209 10.92 -6.43 10.50
N ALA A 210 10.95 -7.72 10.86
CA ALA A 210 9.80 -8.38 11.47
C ALA A 210 9.63 -7.95 12.94
N SER A 211 8.38 -7.74 13.34
CA SER A 211 7.94 -7.54 14.72
C SER A 211 6.90 -8.59 15.11
N THR A 212 7.15 -9.84 14.76
CA THR A 212 6.26 -10.97 15.04
C THR A 212 5.91 -10.99 16.53
N PRO A 213 4.61 -11.00 16.90
CA PRO A 213 4.19 -11.11 18.29
C PRO A 213 4.58 -12.48 18.90
N PRO A 214 4.85 -12.56 20.22
CA PRO A 214 5.25 -13.80 20.88
C PRO A 214 4.20 -14.93 20.74
N GLU A 215 2.93 -14.59 20.61
CA GLU A 215 1.82 -15.54 20.45
C GLU A 215 1.62 -16.04 19.01
N ALA A 216 2.25 -15.40 18.02
CA ALA A 216 2.08 -15.76 16.62
C ALA A 216 2.93 -16.99 16.26
N ALA A 217 2.30 -18.02 15.69
CA ALA A 217 3.01 -19.24 15.28
C ALA A 217 3.98 -19.01 14.10
N PHE A 218 3.72 -17.99 13.27
CA PHE A 218 4.50 -17.68 12.08
C PHE A 218 4.64 -16.17 11.88
N GLY A 219 5.83 -15.73 11.47
CA GLY A 219 6.07 -14.38 10.95
C GLY A 219 6.04 -14.35 9.43
N PHE A 220 7.14 -13.92 8.81
CA PHE A 220 7.28 -13.87 7.35
C PHE A 220 7.91 -15.15 6.80
N VAL A 221 7.32 -15.70 5.74
CA VAL A 221 7.84 -16.87 5.03
C VAL A 221 7.98 -16.54 3.55
N PHE A 222 9.19 -16.66 3.02
CA PHE A 222 9.55 -16.45 1.62
C PHE A 222 9.88 -17.81 0.99
N ASP A 223 9.02 -18.29 0.10
CA ASP A 223 9.13 -19.60 -0.56
C ASP A 223 9.31 -19.43 -2.07
N ARG A 224 10.37 -20.04 -2.62
CA ARG A 224 10.72 -19.93 -4.05
C ARG A 224 10.89 -18.48 -4.53
N CYS A 225 11.27 -17.58 -3.63
CA CYS A 225 11.53 -16.18 -3.97
C CYS A 225 12.93 -16.00 -4.54
N ARG A 226 13.15 -14.86 -5.18
CA ARG A 226 14.48 -14.43 -5.62
C ARG A 226 14.80 -13.08 -4.98
N VAL A 227 15.93 -13.02 -4.31
CA VAL A 227 16.52 -11.78 -3.79
C VAL A 227 17.51 -11.25 -4.82
N GLN A 228 17.32 -10.01 -5.24
CA GLN A 228 18.17 -9.29 -6.17
C GLN A 228 18.72 -8.06 -5.43
N ILE A 229 20.04 -7.90 -5.44
CA ILE A 229 20.72 -6.77 -4.80
C ILE A 229 21.27 -5.88 -5.92
N ALA A 230 21.08 -4.57 -5.80
CA ALA A 230 21.64 -3.62 -6.74
C ALA A 230 23.18 -3.75 -6.81
N ALA A 231 23.74 -3.54 -7.99
CA ALA A 231 25.16 -3.75 -8.23
C ALA A 231 26.04 -2.89 -7.31
N GLY A 232 27.01 -3.53 -6.64
CA GLY A 232 27.91 -2.87 -5.70
C GLY A 232 27.34 -2.70 -4.28
N GLU A 233 26.09 -3.10 -4.04
CA GLU A 233 25.45 -3.04 -2.73
C GLU A 233 25.57 -4.39 -1.98
N ARG A 234 25.38 -4.34 -0.67
CA ARG A 234 25.34 -5.52 0.20
C ARG A 234 24.19 -5.39 1.19
N SER A 235 23.28 -6.35 1.20
CA SER A 235 22.11 -6.29 2.06
C SER A 235 21.98 -7.53 2.93
N TYR A 236 21.37 -7.37 4.09
CA TYR A 236 20.99 -8.44 5.00
C TYR A 236 19.56 -8.88 4.73
N LEU A 237 19.26 -10.17 4.93
CA LEU A 237 17.91 -10.71 4.75
C LEU A 237 16.88 -10.09 5.70
N GLY A 238 17.33 -9.63 6.87
CA GLY A 238 16.49 -8.87 7.78
C GLY A 238 17.13 -8.58 9.12
N ARG A 239 16.38 -7.88 9.97
CA ARG A 239 16.72 -7.60 11.37
C ARG A 239 15.47 -7.72 12.26
N PRO A 240 15.63 -8.01 13.56
CA PRO A 240 14.50 -7.99 14.48
C PRO A 240 14.09 -6.54 14.76
N TRP A 241 12.86 -6.16 14.37
CA TRP A 241 12.28 -4.90 14.84
C TRP A 241 11.77 -5.03 16.29
N ARG A 242 11.39 -6.25 16.69
CA ARG A 242 11.03 -6.65 18.06
C ARG A 242 11.60 -8.02 18.39
N ASP A 243 11.63 -8.36 19.69
CA ASP A 243 12.36 -9.50 20.27
C ASP A 243 11.99 -10.88 19.69
N HIS A 244 10.74 -11.06 19.23
CA HIS A 244 10.23 -12.34 18.74
C HIS A 244 10.18 -12.44 17.21
N ALA A 245 10.89 -11.55 16.50
CA ALA A 245 10.94 -11.51 15.04
C ALA A 245 11.18 -12.88 14.40
N ALA A 246 10.28 -13.30 13.52
CA ALA A 246 10.40 -14.55 12.77
C ALA A 246 10.38 -14.27 11.26
N THR A 247 11.43 -14.71 10.56
CA THR A 247 11.53 -14.65 9.10
C THR A 247 12.21 -15.91 8.59
N LEU A 248 11.60 -16.57 7.60
CA LEU A 248 12.13 -17.77 6.96
C LEU A 248 12.25 -17.53 5.45
N PHE A 249 13.45 -17.75 4.90
CA PHE A 249 13.65 -17.91 3.46
C PHE A 249 13.89 -19.39 3.17
N MET A 250 13.09 -19.96 2.27
CA MET A 250 13.15 -21.37 1.91
C MET A 250 13.04 -21.54 0.40
N ARG A 251 13.84 -22.47 -0.15
CA ARG A 251 13.91 -22.76 -1.60
C ARG A 251 14.09 -21.49 -2.46
N SER A 252 14.72 -20.47 -1.90
CA SER A 252 14.82 -19.14 -2.51
C SER A 252 16.23 -18.90 -3.01
N GLU A 253 16.34 -18.15 -4.10
CA GLU A 253 17.60 -17.72 -4.68
C GLU A 253 18.07 -16.44 -3.99
N LEU A 254 19.25 -16.47 -3.38
CA LEU A 254 19.85 -15.31 -2.72
C LEU A 254 20.93 -14.74 -3.65
N GLY A 255 20.56 -13.79 -4.50
CA GLY A 255 21.48 -13.16 -5.45
C GLY A 255 22.60 -12.40 -4.73
N ALA A 256 23.79 -12.38 -5.35
CA ALA A 256 24.89 -11.51 -4.95
C ALA A 256 24.68 -10.10 -5.53
N GLY A 257 25.14 -9.08 -4.79
CA GLY A 257 25.26 -7.69 -5.26
C GLY A 257 26.64 -7.39 -5.85
#